data_AF-A0A3D6BYQ5-F1
#
_entry.id   AF-A0A3D6BYQ5-F1
#
_cell.length_a   1.000
_cell.length_b   1.000
_cell.length_c   1.000
_cell.angle_alpha   90.00
_cell.angle_beta   90.00
_cell.angle_gamma   90.00
#
_symmetry.space_group_name_H-M   'P 1'
#
loop_
_entity.id
_entity.type
_entity.pdbx_description
1 polymer ?
#
loop_
_entity_poly.entity_id
_entity_poly.type
_entity_poly.pdbx_seq_one_letter_code
_entity_poly.pdbx_strand_id
1 'polypeptide(L)' 'MSTGNVRIETDTMGEVRVPADAYWGAQTQRAVENFRIGRETMPEEIIRAFGVVKKAAAIA' A
#
# COMPACT_ATOMS: atom_id res chain seq x y z
N MET A 1 21.10 -12.96 -4.99
CA MET A 1 19.82 -12.48 -4.43
C MET A 1 20.06 -11.07 -3.96
N SER A 2 19.69 -10.06 -4.77
CA SER A 2 19.82 -8.67 -4.34
C SER A 2 18.83 -8.46 -3.20
N THR A 3 19.33 -8.21 -1.99
CA THR A 3 18.52 -7.75 -0.86
C THR A 3 18.00 -6.38 -1.25
N GLY A 4 16.83 -6.36 -1.92
CA GLY A 4 16.17 -5.14 -2.33
C GLY A 4 16.11 -4.18 -1.15
N ASN A 5 16.48 -2.92 -1.39
CA ASN A 5 16.49 -1.90 -0.36
C ASN A 5 15.10 -1.83 0.28
N VAL A 6 15.01 -1.92 1.61
CA VAL A 6 13.74 -1.87 2.36
C VAL A 6 13.76 -0.69 3.31
N ARG A 7 12.62 -0.04 3.50
CA ARG A 7 12.39 0.93 4.56
C ARG A 7 11.56 0.30 5.68
N ILE A 8 11.80 0.73 6.91
CA ILE A 8 10.98 0.32 8.06
C ILE A 8 9.87 1.35 8.24
N GLU A 9 8.63 0.89 8.22
CA GLU A 9 7.43 1.67 8.48
C GLU A 9 6.75 1.12 9.74
N THR A 10 6.05 1.97 10.49
CA THR A 10 5.40 1.56 11.75
C THR A 10 3.91 1.86 11.69
N ASP A 11 3.08 0.88 12.01
CA ASP A 11 1.65 1.06 12.29
C ASP A 11 1.35 0.77 13.78
N THR A 12 0.09 0.85 14.19
CA THR A 12 -0.33 0.57 15.58
C THR A 12 -0.08 -0.87 16.03
N MET A 13 0.24 -1.78 15.10
CA MET A 13 0.56 -3.18 15.37
C MET A 13 2.07 -3.46 15.38
N GLY A 14 2.92 -2.44 15.13
CA GLY A 14 4.37 -2.53 15.20
C GLY A 14 5.07 -2.21 13.88
N GLU A 15 6.33 -2.62 13.78
CA GLU A 15 7.18 -2.37 12.62
C GLU A 15 6.89 -3.34 11.47
N VAL A 16 6.98 -2.82 10.24
CA VAL A 16 6.77 -3.55 8.99
C VAL A 16 7.86 -3.15 7.99
N ARG A 17 8.46 -4.14 7.32
CA ARG A 17 9.46 -3.88 6.27
C ARG A 17 8.77 -3.67 4.94
N VAL A 18 8.91 -2.49 4.36
CA VAL A 18 8.31 -2.11 3.08
C VAL A 18 9.40 -1.97 2.02
N PRO A 19 9.20 -2.47 0.79
CA PRO A 19 10.13 -2.21 -0.32
C PRO A 19 10.38 -0.72 -0.51
N ALA A 20 11.63 -0.31 -0.70
CA ALA A 20 11.99 1.11 -0.81
C ALA A 20 11.44 1.76 -2.10
N ASP A 21 11.18 0.96 -3.14
CA ASP A 21 10.60 1.36 -4.41
C ASP A 21 9.07 1.44 -4.40
N ALA A 22 8.42 0.93 -3.35
CA ALA A 22 6.97 1.02 -3.19
C ALA A 22 6.56 2.39 -2.61
N TYR A 23 5.45 2.96 -3.09
CA TYR A 23 4.88 4.19 -2.53
C TYR A 23 3.93 3.95 -1.34
N TRP A 24 3.54 2.70 -1.06
CA TRP A 24 2.62 2.38 0.04
C TRP A 24 3.32 2.25 1.40
N GLY A 25 2.55 2.20 2.49
CA GLY A 25 3.09 2.14 3.87
C GLY A 25 2.84 0.81 4.58
N ALA A 26 3.07 0.81 5.90
CA ALA A 26 2.95 -0.37 6.78
C ALA A 26 1.62 -1.12 6.64
N GLN A 27 0.48 -0.41 6.68
CA GLN A 27 -0.84 -1.04 6.62
C GLN A 27 -1.08 -1.79 5.30
N THR A 28 -0.70 -1.18 4.18
CA THR A 28 -0.82 -1.82 2.86
C THR A 28 0.13 -3.01 2.76
N GLN A 29 1.36 -2.90 3.25
CA GLN A 29 2.31 -4.01 3.27
C GLN A 29 1.77 -5.19 4.10
N ARG A 30 1.20 -4.92 5.28
CA ARG A 30 0.55 -5.93 6.11
C ARG A 30 -0.64 -6.59 5.39
N ALA A 31 -1.42 -5.82 4.64
CA ALA A 31 -2.49 -6.38 3.82
C ALA A 31 -1.97 -7.27 2.69
N VAL A 32 -0.86 -6.87 2.03
CA VAL A 32 -0.18 -7.69 1.01
C VAL A 32 0.29 -9.02 1.60
N GLU A 33 0.78 -9.04 2.84
CA GLU A 33 1.24 -10.26 3.52
C GLU A 33 0.07 -11.15 3.98
N ASN A 34 -1.00 -10.54 4.50
CA ASN A 34 -2.15 -11.26 5.08
C ASN A 34 -3.13 -11.80 4.01
N PHE A 35 -3.32 -11.08 2.90
CA PHE A 35 -4.35 -11.38 1.90
C PHE A 35 -3.74 -11.86 0.57
N ARG A 36 -2.83 -12.83 0.65
CA ARG A 36 -2.21 -13.48 -0.53
C ARG A 36 -3.13 -14.53 -1.15
N ILE A 37 -4.31 -14.11 -1.58
CA ILE A 37 -5.39 -14.96 -2.08
C ILE A 37 -5.71 -14.53 -3.51
N GLY A 38 -5.74 -15.48 -4.45
CA GLY A 38 -6.05 -15.19 -5.86
C GLY A 38 -4.91 -14.47 -6.60
N ARG A 39 -5.24 -13.94 -7.78
CA ARG A 39 -4.35 -13.11 -8.62
C ARG A 39 -5.00 -11.79 -9.04
N GLU A 40 -6.26 -11.61 -8.68
CA GLU A 40 -7.06 -10.46 -8.98
C GLU A 40 -6.54 -9.25 -8.20
N THR A 41 -6.42 -8.12 -8.88
CA THR A 41 -6.05 -6.84 -8.28
C THR A 41 -7.25 -5.89 -8.32
N MET A 42 -7.17 -4.80 -7.55
CA MET A 42 -8.21 -3.76 -7.62
C MET A 42 -8.33 -3.24 -9.06
N PRO A 43 -9.56 -3.13 -9.62
CA PRO A 43 -9.77 -2.55 -10.94
C PRO A 43 -9.25 -1.11 -11.03
N GLU A 44 -8.73 -0.72 -12.18
CA GLU A 44 -8.12 0.60 -12.37
C GLU A 44 -9.14 1.72 -12.18
N GLU A 45 -10.39 1.49 -12.58
CA GLU A 45 -11.51 2.42 -12.43
C GLU A 45 -11.74 2.78 -10.96
N ILE A 46 -11.63 1.80 -10.05
CA ILE A 46 -11.78 2.02 -8.61
C ILE A 46 -10.61 2.84 -8.05
N ILE A 47 -9.38 2.55 -8.49
CA ILE A 47 -8.18 3.31 -8.08
C ILE A 47 -8.31 4.77 -8.52
N ARG A 48 -8.74 5.02 -9.76
CA ARG A 48 -8.98 6.38 -10.28
C ARG A 48 -10.08 7.09 -9.50
N ALA A 49 -11.20 6.41 -9.22
CA ALA A 49 -12.28 6.97 -8.42
C ALA A 49 -11.81 7.35 -7.01
N PHE A 50 -10.97 6.52 -6.38
CA PHE A 50 -10.39 6.82 -5.07
C PHE A 50 -9.52 8.09 -5.11
N GLY A 51 -8.74 8.28 -6.18
CA GLY A 51 -7.98 9.52 -6.41
C GLY A 51 -8.87 10.76 -6.49
N VAL A 52 -10.01 10.66 -7.21
CA VAL A 52 -10.99 11.77 -7.30
C VAL A 52 -11.57 12.08 -5.92
N VAL A 53 -11.98 11.07 -5.16
CA VAL A 53 -12.54 11.25 -3.81
C VAL A 53 -11.53 11.92 -2.88
N LYS A 54 -10.26 11.46 -2.88
CA LYS A 54 -9.21 12.05 -2.04
C LYS A 54 -8.83 13.46 -2.46
N LYS A 55 -8.82 13.76 -3.76
CA LYS A 55 -8.63 15.13 -4.26
C LYS A 55 -9.76 16.05 -3.80
N ALA A 56 -11.02 15.62 -3.98
CA ALA A 56 -12.18 16.41 -3.58
C ALA A 56 -12.19 16.67 -2.07
N ALA A 57 -11.91 15.64 -1.26
CA ALA A 57 -11.85 15.75 0.19
C ALA A 57 -10.71 16.64 0.71
N ALA A 58 -9.61 16.79 -0.05
CA ALA A 58 -8.51 17.67 0.31
C ALA A 58 -8.73 19.14 -0.08
N ILE A 59 -9.60 19.40 -1.06
CA ILE A 59 -9.93 20.76 -1.53
C ILE A 59 -11.06 21.39 -0.69
N ALA A 60 -11.98 20.57 -0.18
CA ALA A 60 -13.09 21.00 0.67
C ALA A 60 -12.59 21.39 2.07
#